data_AF-A0A561ECT7-F1
#
_entry.id   AF-A0A561ECT7-F1
#
_cell.length_a   1.000
_cell.length_b   1.000
_cell.length_c   1.000
_cell.angle_alpha   90.00
_cell.angle_beta   90.00
_cell.angle_gamma   90.00
#
_symmetry.space_group_name_H-M   'P 1'
#
loop_
_entity.id
_entity.type
_entity.pdbx_description
1 polymer ?
#
loop_
_entity_poly.entity_id
_entity_poly.type
_entity_poly.pdbx_seq_one_letter_code
_entity_poly.pdbx_strand_id
1 'polypeptide(L)'
;MTGPELTTVQREGPAMNFVRTIPTWFAAALSRRHRPYRVHRDRRYCYLVAAAMVLAVCACAVVAGHAGGFAVFFTVLAVACVGVQQWGPGMAGALTLSAAAWFSAAPPSQTPWCVPAAVAMLVMFSAMTLAGYGPEAAPVPRDLLLRWVRRVAVVAAITVVAGLLAGAMGSAGMRGSVDLSAVGLLLVAGLVVVIVRIITAAHGSD
;
A
#
# COMPACT_ATOMS: atom_id res chain seq x y z
N MET A 1 18.89 64.89 -30.65
CA MET A 1 19.36 64.02 -29.54
C MET A 1 18.15 63.28 -29.00
N THR A 2 17.91 62.07 -29.52
CA THR A 2 16.86 61.15 -29.05
C THR A 2 17.39 59.75 -29.34
N GLY A 3 17.90 59.08 -28.31
CA GLY A 3 18.42 57.72 -28.40
C GLY A 3 17.30 56.69 -28.17
N PRO A 4 17.31 55.54 -28.85
CA PRO A 4 16.30 54.50 -28.64
C PRO A 4 16.58 53.71 -27.36
N GLU A 5 15.59 53.67 -26.46
CA GLU A 5 15.55 52.77 -25.29
C GLU A 5 15.43 51.31 -25.76
N LEU A 6 16.48 50.53 -25.53
CA LEU A 6 16.48 49.08 -25.66
C LEU A 6 15.75 48.46 -24.47
N THR A 7 14.50 48.05 -24.68
CA THR A 7 13.75 47.21 -23.75
C THR A 7 14.23 45.76 -23.89
N THR A 8 15.07 45.33 -22.95
CA THR A 8 15.49 43.93 -22.80
C THR A 8 14.33 43.11 -22.26
N VAL A 9 13.62 42.40 -23.14
CA VAL A 9 12.61 41.40 -22.78
C VAL A 9 13.33 40.19 -22.18
N GLN A 10 13.42 40.16 -20.85
CA GLN A 10 13.96 39.04 -20.09
C GLN A 10 12.96 37.88 -20.14
N ARG A 11 13.14 36.95 -21.09
CA ARG A 11 12.40 35.68 -21.16
C ARG A 11 12.80 34.79 -19.98
N GLU A 12 12.02 34.82 -18.91
CA GLU A 12 12.07 33.80 -17.87
C GLU A 12 11.60 32.46 -18.45
N GLY A 13 12.51 31.48 -18.51
CA GLY A 13 12.22 30.16 -19.04
C GLY A 13 11.30 29.33 -18.11
N PRO A 14 10.43 28.46 -18.66
CA PRO A 14 9.45 27.67 -17.90
C PRO A 14 10.03 26.58 -16.97
N ALA A 15 11.36 26.54 -16.76
CA ALA A 15 12.03 25.48 -16.03
C ALA A 15 12.04 25.64 -14.50
N MET A 16 11.62 26.79 -13.95
CA MET A 16 11.71 27.07 -12.50
C MET A 16 10.40 26.91 -11.70
N ASN A 17 9.32 26.40 -12.30
CA ASN A 17 8.07 26.15 -11.57
C ASN A 17 7.95 24.76 -10.94
N PHE A 18 8.88 23.84 -11.21
CA PHE A 18 8.78 22.47 -10.66
C PHE A 18 9.12 22.42 -9.16
N VAL A 19 10.02 23.27 -8.67
CA VAL A 19 10.48 23.27 -7.26
C VAL A 19 9.47 23.95 -6.31
N ARG A 20 8.53 24.75 -6.83
CA ARG A 20 7.48 25.41 -6.02
C ARG A 20 6.23 24.57 -5.77
N THR A 21 6.17 23.35 -6.30
CA THR A 21 5.13 22.38 -5.95
C THR A 21 5.59 21.45 -4.83
N ILE A 22 6.26 21.97 -3.79
CA ILE A 22 6.01 21.39 -2.46
C ILE A 22 4.53 21.69 -2.23
N PRO A 23 3.68 20.66 -2.32
CA PRO A 23 2.28 20.93 -2.42
C PRO A 23 1.85 21.54 -1.09
N THR A 24 1.15 22.67 -1.14
CA THR A 24 0.75 23.47 0.02
C THR A 24 -0.02 22.65 1.07
N TRP A 25 -0.57 21.49 0.69
CA TRP A 25 -1.10 20.49 1.63
C TRP A 25 -0.05 19.94 2.60
N PHE A 26 1.23 19.83 2.22
CA PHE A 26 2.31 19.33 3.10
C PHE A 26 2.63 20.35 4.19
N ALA A 27 2.74 21.63 3.83
CA ALA A 27 2.93 22.72 4.80
C ALA A 27 1.71 22.90 5.71
N ALA A 28 0.49 22.79 5.16
CA ALA A 28 -0.76 22.81 5.93
C ALA A 28 -0.95 21.56 6.82
N ALA A 29 -0.41 20.42 6.42
CA ALA A 29 -0.40 19.20 7.24
C ALA A 29 0.61 19.29 8.38
N LEU A 30 1.75 19.95 8.17
CA LEU A 30 2.75 20.22 9.20
C LEU A 30 2.24 21.24 10.24
N SER A 31 1.49 22.26 9.82
CA SER A 31 0.98 23.31 10.72
C SER A 31 -0.21 22.89 11.60
N ARG A 32 -0.87 21.77 11.31
CA ARG A 32 -1.94 21.19 12.16
C ARG A 32 -1.44 20.36 13.34
N ARG A 33 -0.12 20.25 13.55
CA ARG A 33 0.45 19.53 14.70
C ARG A 33 0.41 20.39 15.97
N HIS A 34 -0.01 19.75 17.07
CA HIS A 34 0.15 20.12 18.48
C HIS A 34 -1.13 20.34 19.30
N ARG A 35 -2.24 19.67 18.95
CA ARG A 35 -3.02 19.07 20.04
C ARG A 35 -2.61 17.62 20.19
N PRO A 36 -2.20 17.16 21.39
CA PRO A 36 -2.00 15.75 21.66
C PRO A 36 -3.35 15.05 21.57
N TYR A 37 -3.80 14.74 20.35
CA TYR A 37 -4.97 13.92 20.13
C TYR A 37 -4.64 12.54 20.70
N ARG A 38 -5.37 12.16 21.74
CA ARG A 38 -5.29 10.82 22.30
C ARG A 38 -5.89 9.86 21.26
N VAL A 39 -5.03 9.25 20.45
CA VAL A 39 -5.43 8.18 19.52
C VAL A 39 -6.11 7.07 20.33
N HIS A 40 -7.34 6.71 19.95
CA HIS A 40 -8.10 5.64 20.60
C HIS A 40 -7.34 4.30 20.52
N ARG A 41 -7.49 3.45 21.54
CA ARG A 41 -6.73 2.19 21.69
C ARG A 41 -6.91 1.27 20.47
N ASP A 42 -8.12 1.16 19.93
CA ASP A 42 -8.44 0.31 18.77
C ASP A 42 -7.69 0.73 17.51
N ARG A 43 -7.53 2.04 17.28
CA ARG A 43 -6.78 2.56 16.13
C ARG A 43 -5.29 2.30 16.29
N ARG A 44 -4.77 2.41 17.52
CA ARG A 44 -3.38 2.02 17.83
C ARG A 44 -3.14 0.55 17.49
N TYR A 45 -4.08 -0.34 17.81
CA TYR A 45 -3.97 -1.74 17.43
C TYR A 45 -3.91 -1.94 15.90
N CYS A 46 -4.69 -1.20 15.13
CA CYS A 46 -4.63 -1.26 13.66
C CYS A 46 -3.24 -0.84 13.12
N TYR A 47 -2.65 0.23 13.68
CA TYR A 47 -1.29 0.64 13.31
C TYR A 47 -0.22 -0.37 13.72
N LEU A 48 -0.36 -1.01 14.90
CA LEU A 48 0.53 -2.07 15.34
C LEU A 48 0.44 -3.30 14.42
N VAL A 49 -0.77 -3.67 13.99
CA VAL A 49 -0.97 -4.73 12.98
C VAL A 49 -0.29 -4.35 11.68
N ALA A 50 -0.48 -3.12 11.19
CA ALA A 50 0.18 -2.67 9.97
C ALA A 50 1.72 -2.73 10.08
N ALA A 51 2.30 -2.24 11.18
CA ALA A 51 3.74 -2.30 11.43
C ALA A 51 4.24 -3.75 11.51
N ALA A 52 3.50 -4.64 12.18
CA ALA A 52 3.82 -6.06 12.24
C ALA A 52 3.82 -6.71 10.84
N MET A 53 2.89 -6.32 9.97
CA MET A 53 2.83 -6.82 8.60
C MET A 53 3.97 -6.30 7.72
N VAL A 54 4.44 -5.06 7.92
CA VAL A 54 5.68 -4.56 7.27
C VAL A 54 6.86 -5.46 7.64
N LEU A 55 7.00 -5.80 8.93
CA LEU A 55 8.04 -6.71 9.40
C LEU A 55 7.87 -8.12 8.82
N ALA A 56 6.64 -8.60 8.66
CA ALA A 56 6.37 -9.88 8.02
C ALA A 56 6.80 -9.91 6.54
N VAL A 57 6.61 -8.82 5.79
CA VAL A 57 7.14 -8.68 4.42
C VAL A 57 8.67 -8.79 4.42
N CYS A 58 9.33 -8.08 5.33
CA CYS A 58 10.79 -8.16 5.47
C CYS A 58 11.25 -9.58 5.85
N ALA A 59 10.55 -10.24 6.78
CA ALA A 59 10.84 -11.61 7.17
C ALA A 59 10.71 -12.57 5.98
N CYS A 60 9.69 -12.41 5.13
CA CYS A 60 9.55 -13.20 3.90
C CYS A 60 10.75 -13.00 2.96
N ALA A 61 11.25 -11.77 2.82
CA ALA A 61 12.44 -11.47 2.01
C ALA A 61 13.74 -12.07 2.62
N VAL A 62 13.87 -12.05 3.94
CA VAL A 62 15.00 -12.68 4.66
C VAL A 62 14.98 -14.20 4.47
N VAL A 63 13.83 -14.84 4.65
CA VAL A 63 13.68 -16.30 4.52
C VAL A 63 13.81 -16.75 3.06
N ALA A 64 13.46 -15.90 2.10
CA ALA A 64 13.80 -16.10 0.69
C ALA A 64 15.31 -16.04 0.42
N GLY A 65 16.12 -15.67 1.42
CA GLY A 65 17.58 -15.65 1.38
C GLY A 65 18.16 -14.38 0.77
N HIS A 66 17.37 -13.30 0.61
CA HIS A 66 17.78 -12.14 -0.20
C HIS A 66 17.63 -10.80 0.52
N ALA A 67 17.81 -10.78 1.84
CA ALA A 67 17.79 -9.55 2.62
C ALA A 67 19.08 -8.73 2.45
N GLY A 68 19.09 -7.87 1.43
CA GLY A 68 20.09 -6.82 1.28
C GLY A 68 19.88 -5.67 2.28
N GLY A 69 20.93 -4.89 2.56
CA GLY A 69 20.84 -3.72 3.45
C GLY A 69 19.79 -2.69 3.02
N PHE A 70 19.54 -2.55 1.72
CA PHE A 70 18.46 -1.71 1.18
C PHE A 70 17.06 -2.17 1.59
N ALA A 71 16.80 -3.48 1.62
CA ALA A 71 15.50 -4.01 2.04
C ALA A 71 15.23 -3.70 3.52
N VAL A 72 16.26 -3.81 4.37
CA VAL A 72 16.19 -3.43 5.79
C VAL A 72 15.94 -1.93 5.93
N PHE A 73 16.68 -1.11 5.18
CA PHE A 73 16.51 0.34 5.18
C PHE A 73 15.08 0.77 4.81
N PHE A 74 14.53 0.23 3.71
CA PHE A 74 13.16 0.51 3.29
C PHE A 74 12.12 0.00 4.29
N THR A 75 12.36 -1.14 4.94
CA THR A 75 11.50 -1.68 6.00
C THR A 75 11.44 -0.73 7.20
N VAL A 76 12.59 -0.26 7.68
CA VAL A 76 12.65 0.71 8.79
C VAL A 76 11.91 1.99 8.43
N LEU A 77 12.11 2.50 7.20
CA LEU A 77 11.42 3.70 6.73
C LEU A 77 9.90 3.47 6.60
N ALA A 78 9.46 2.30 6.14
CA ALA A 78 8.06 1.94 6.06
C ALA A 78 7.40 1.88 7.46
N VAL A 79 8.07 1.28 8.45
CA VAL A 79 7.60 1.27 9.85
C VAL A 79 7.55 2.69 10.41
N ALA A 80 8.56 3.52 10.12
CA ALA A 80 8.56 4.93 10.51
C ALA A 80 7.38 5.70 9.89
N CYS A 81 7.06 5.45 8.62
CA CYS A 81 5.89 6.04 7.95
C CYS A 81 4.56 5.66 8.66
N VAL A 82 4.42 4.41 9.11
CA VAL A 82 3.25 3.97 9.90
C VAL A 82 3.17 4.74 11.23
N GLY A 83 4.31 5.06 11.85
CA GLY A 83 4.36 5.77 13.14
C GLY A 83 4.21 7.29 13.06
N VAL A 84 4.70 7.93 12.00
CA VAL A 84 4.84 9.40 11.93
C VAL A 84 3.62 10.10 11.32
N GLN A 85 2.98 9.51 10.31
CA GLN A 85 1.84 10.11 9.62
C GLN A 85 0.71 9.09 9.44
N GLN A 86 -0.32 9.26 10.25
CA GLN A 86 -1.52 8.42 10.28
C GLN A 86 -2.49 8.67 9.11
N TRP A 87 -2.20 9.66 8.27
CA TRP A 87 -3.06 10.10 7.16
C TRP A 87 -2.31 10.09 5.83
N GLY A 88 -3.05 9.83 4.75
CA GLY A 88 -2.69 10.00 3.34
C GLY A 88 -1.25 9.64 2.97
N PRO A 89 -0.30 10.60 3.02
CA PRO A 89 1.09 10.38 2.62
C PRO A 89 1.78 9.25 3.38
N GLY A 90 1.50 9.06 4.67
CA GLY A 90 2.14 8.01 5.46
C GLY A 90 1.70 6.59 5.04
N MET A 91 0.44 6.43 4.65
CA MET A 91 -0.07 5.16 4.11
C MET A 91 0.51 4.86 2.73
N ALA A 92 0.51 5.85 1.83
CA ALA A 92 1.11 5.71 0.51
C ALA A 92 2.62 5.44 0.61
N GLY A 93 3.30 6.14 1.52
CA GLY A 93 4.71 5.93 1.84
C GLY A 93 4.99 4.52 2.36
N ALA A 94 4.28 4.06 3.38
CA ALA A 94 4.45 2.72 3.95
C ALA A 94 4.24 1.61 2.90
N LEU A 95 3.21 1.74 2.04
CA LEU A 95 2.99 0.82 0.95
C LEU A 95 4.11 0.82 -0.09
N THR A 96 4.47 2.01 -0.58
CA THR A 96 5.48 2.18 -1.62
C THR A 96 6.83 1.67 -1.13
N LEU A 97 7.18 1.97 0.12
CA LEU A 97 8.42 1.52 0.75
C LEU A 97 8.42 0.01 1.04
N SER A 98 7.27 -0.57 1.40
CA SER A 98 7.17 -2.03 1.55
C SER A 98 7.32 -2.75 0.21
N ALA A 99 6.72 -2.20 -0.85
CA ALA A 99 6.93 -2.70 -2.22
C ALA A 99 8.40 -2.54 -2.65
N ALA A 100 9.01 -1.38 -2.39
CA ALA A 100 10.44 -1.15 -2.66
C ALA A 100 11.35 -2.09 -1.87
N ALA A 101 11.03 -2.39 -0.60
CA ALA A 101 11.75 -3.37 0.21
C ALA A 101 11.70 -4.77 -0.44
N TRP A 102 10.53 -5.18 -0.93
CA TRP A 102 10.36 -6.45 -1.62
C TRP A 102 11.15 -6.51 -2.94
N PHE A 103 11.04 -5.49 -3.78
CA PHE A 103 11.76 -5.45 -5.06
C PHE A 103 13.28 -5.30 -4.90
N SER A 104 13.74 -4.53 -3.91
CA SER A 104 15.18 -4.38 -3.64
C SER A 104 15.83 -5.63 -3.07
N ALA A 105 15.05 -6.50 -2.42
CA ALA A 105 15.48 -7.84 -2.07
C ALA A 105 15.64 -8.75 -3.29
N ALA A 106 15.15 -8.36 -4.48
CA ALA A 106 15.27 -9.11 -5.73
C ALA A 106 14.96 -10.64 -5.63
N PRO A 107 13.91 -11.08 -4.89
CA PRO A 107 13.55 -12.49 -4.86
C PRO A 107 13.19 -12.98 -6.27
N PRO A 108 13.53 -14.23 -6.63
CA PRO A 108 13.00 -14.87 -7.82
C PRO A 108 11.47 -14.69 -7.84
N SER A 109 10.92 -14.32 -8.99
CA SER A 109 9.49 -14.00 -9.13
C SER A 109 8.55 -15.15 -8.74
N GLN A 110 9.08 -16.36 -8.56
CA GLN A 110 8.35 -17.58 -8.20
C GLN A 110 8.74 -18.17 -6.83
N THR A 111 9.35 -17.39 -5.93
CA THR A 111 9.57 -17.93 -4.57
C THR A 111 8.22 -18.21 -3.89
N PRO A 112 8.09 -19.30 -3.11
CA PRO A 112 6.87 -19.57 -2.35
C PRO A 112 6.55 -18.45 -1.34
N TRP A 113 7.53 -17.60 -1.03
CA TRP A 113 7.44 -16.47 -0.12
C TRP A 113 6.73 -15.23 -0.73
N CYS A 114 6.51 -15.19 -2.06
CA CYS A 114 5.77 -14.12 -2.72
C CYS A 114 4.32 -14.02 -2.21
N VAL A 115 3.67 -15.15 -1.97
CA VAL A 115 2.27 -15.22 -1.52
C VAL A 115 2.10 -14.66 -0.10
N PRO A 116 2.83 -15.12 0.93
CA PRO A 116 2.71 -14.56 2.27
C PRO A 116 3.11 -13.08 2.32
N ALA A 117 4.10 -12.64 1.52
CA ALA A 117 4.44 -11.22 1.40
C ALA A 117 3.29 -10.39 0.82
N ALA A 118 2.64 -10.86 -0.24
CA ALA A 118 1.48 -10.18 -0.83
C ALA A 118 0.30 -10.10 0.15
N VAL A 119 0.03 -11.18 0.89
CA VAL A 119 -1.00 -11.19 1.94
C VAL A 119 -0.64 -10.21 3.06
N ALA A 120 0.61 -10.16 3.51
CA ALA A 120 1.05 -9.18 4.51
C ALA A 120 0.87 -7.74 4.02
N MET A 121 1.22 -7.42 2.77
CA MET A 121 0.98 -6.10 2.18
C MET A 121 -0.51 -5.75 2.11
N LEU A 122 -1.38 -6.71 1.76
CA LEU A 122 -2.82 -6.55 1.76
C LEU A 122 -3.36 -6.26 3.17
N VAL A 123 -2.94 -7.02 4.18
CA VAL A 123 -3.36 -6.83 5.57
C VAL A 123 -2.87 -5.47 6.09
N MET A 124 -1.63 -5.10 5.79
CA MET A 124 -1.08 -3.79 6.13
C MET A 124 -1.93 -2.65 5.53
N PHE A 125 -2.16 -2.67 4.22
CA PHE A 125 -2.96 -1.64 3.54
C PHE A 125 -4.37 -1.54 4.11
N SER A 126 -5.02 -2.69 4.27
CA SER A 126 -6.38 -2.77 4.77
C SER A 126 -6.49 -2.34 6.24
N ALA A 127 -5.48 -2.60 7.07
CA ALA A 127 -5.44 -2.14 8.46
C ALA A 127 -5.21 -0.63 8.54
N MET A 128 -4.35 -0.06 7.70
CA MET A 128 -4.11 1.39 7.64
C MET A 128 -5.34 2.15 7.13
N THR A 129 -6.03 1.62 6.12
CA THR A 129 -7.28 2.21 5.63
C THR A 129 -8.40 2.15 6.68
N LEU A 130 -8.52 1.04 7.42
CA LEU A 130 -9.46 0.93 8.54
C LEU A 130 -9.12 1.92 9.66
N ALA A 131 -7.83 2.08 9.98
CA ALA A 131 -7.37 3.04 11.00
C ALA A 131 -7.63 4.50 10.60
N GLY A 132 -7.61 4.80 9.30
CA GLY A 132 -7.94 6.12 8.73
C GLY A 132 -9.44 6.38 8.56
N TYR A 133 -10.30 5.40 8.83
CA TYR A 133 -11.74 5.56 8.65
C TYR A 133 -12.36 6.33 9.82
N GLY A 134 -12.79 7.58 9.58
CA GLY A 134 -13.43 8.43 10.58
C GLY A 134 -12.47 9.11 11.58
N PRO A 135 -13.00 9.87 12.56
CA PRO A 135 -12.19 10.70 13.45
C PRO A 135 -11.35 9.88 14.45
N GLU A 136 -10.10 10.29 14.71
CA GLU A 136 -9.11 9.54 15.52
C GLU A 136 -9.54 9.19 16.94
N ALA A 137 -10.42 10.01 17.52
CA ALA A 137 -10.92 9.83 18.88
C ALA A 137 -12.05 8.79 18.97
N ALA A 138 -12.69 8.45 17.85
CA ALA A 138 -13.81 7.52 17.84
C ALA A 138 -13.32 6.06 17.79
N PRO A 139 -13.96 5.15 18.58
CA PRO A 139 -13.70 3.72 18.49
C PRO A 139 -14.10 3.18 17.12
N VAL A 140 -13.48 2.06 16.73
CA VAL A 140 -13.84 1.35 15.50
C VAL A 140 -15.03 0.45 15.82
N PRO A 141 -16.19 0.61 15.15
CA PRO A 141 -17.34 -0.26 15.39
C PRO A 141 -17.00 -1.73 15.15
N ARG A 142 -17.41 -2.63 16.06
CA ARG A 142 -17.11 -4.07 15.95
C ARG A 142 -17.64 -4.67 14.65
N ASP A 143 -18.81 -4.25 14.20
CA ASP A 143 -19.41 -4.74 12.96
C ASP A 143 -18.56 -4.38 11.73
N LEU A 144 -17.98 -3.17 11.73
CA LEU A 144 -17.06 -2.75 10.69
C LEU A 144 -15.79 -3.60 10.70
N LEU A 145 -15.23 -3.88 11.88
CA LEU A 145 -14.07 -4.73 12.05
C LEU A 145 -14.34 -6.17 11.56
N LEU A 146 -15.48 -6.76 11.91
CA LEU A 146 -15.86 -8.11 11.47
C LEU A 146 -16.04 -8.19 9.95
N ARG A 147 -16.72 -7.20 9.36
CA ARG A 147 -16.86 -7.09 7.89
C ARG A 147 -15.50 -6.93 7.22
N TRP A 148 -14.61 -6.15 7.81
CA TRP A 148 -13.24 -5.97 7.35
C TRP A 148 -12.46 -7.29 7.39
N VAL A 149 -12.44 -8.00 8.54
CA VAL A 149 -11.76 -9.30 8.69
C VAL A 149 -12.26 -10.28 7.63
N ARG A 150 -13.58 -10.39 7.44
CA ARG A 150 -14.18 -11.29 6.45
C ARG A 150 -13.73 -10.95 5.02
N ARG A 151 -13.74 -9.67 4.65
CA ARG A 151 -13.32 -9.23 3.31
C ARG A 151 -11.84 -9.49 3.08
N VAL A 152 -10.99 -9.17 4.07
CA VAL A 152 -9.54 -9.41 3.98
C VAL A 152 -9.24 -10.91 3.91
N ALA A 153 -9.92 -11.73 4.71
CA ALA A 153 -9.75 -13.19 4.69
C ALA A 153 -10.14 -13.80 3.33
N VAL A 154 -11.24 -13.33 2.74
CA VAL A 154 -11.66 -13.76 1.40
C VAL A 154 -10.59 -13.38 0.38
N VAL A 155 -10.16 -12.11 0.32
CA VAL A 155 -9.12 -11.68 -0.62
C VAL A 155 -7.79 -12.40 -0.39
N ALA A 156 -7.40 -12.64 0.87
CA ALA A 156 -6.19 -13.40 1.19
C ALA A 156 -6.28 -14.85 0.70
N ALA A 157 -7.40 -15.54 0.91
CA ALA A 157 -7.62 -16.90 0.40
C ALA A 157 -7.49 -16.95 -1.13
N ILE A 158 -8.00 -15.93 -1.81
CA ILE A 158 -7.92 -15.81 -3.27
C ILE A 158 -6.49 -15.61 -3.72
N THR A 159 -5.75 -14.71 -3.07
CA THR A 159 -4.32 -14.48 -3.34
C THR A 159 -3.53 -15.77 -3.16
N VAL A 160 -3.85 -16.58 -2.14
CA VAL A 160 -3.23 -17.89 -1.93
C VAL A 160 -3.56 -18.84 -3.07
N VAL A 161 -4.83 -18.98 -3.46
CA VAL A 161 -5.24 -19.85 -4.58
C VAL A 161 -4.58 -19.43 -5.89
N ALA A 162 -4.57 -18.12 -6.19
CA ALA A 162 -3.91 -17.58 -7.37
C ALA A 162 -2.39 -17.83 -7.35
N GLY A 163 -1.76 -17.70 -6.18
CA GLY A 163 -0.34 -18.01 -5.99
C GLY A 163 -0.01 -19.50 -6.19
N LEU A 164 -0.85 -20.39 -5.67
CA LEU A 164 -0.71 -21.84 -5.88
C LEU A 164 -0.87 -22.21 -7.35
N LEU A 165 -1.87 -21.63 -8.03
CA LEU A 165 -2.07 -21.84 -9.47
C LEU A 165 -0.86 -21.37 -10.27
N ALA A 166 -0.35 -20.16 -9.99
CA ALA A 166 0.83 -19.61 -10.64
C ALA A 166 2.08 -20.48 -10.39
N GLY A 167 2.24 -21.00 -9.17
CA GLY A 167 3.31 -21.95 -8.84
C GLY A 167 3.20 -23.26 -9.61
N ALA A 168 2.01 -23.85 -9.68
CA ALA A 168 1.74 -25.08 -10.43
C ALA A 168 2.05 -24.89 -11.93
N MET A 169 1.60 -23.78 -12.53
CA MET A 169 1.87 -23.46 -13.94
C MET A 169 3.37 -23.22 -14.20
N GLY A 170 4.07 -22.58 -13.25
CA GLY A 170 5.51 -22.41 -13.30
C GLY A 170 6.27 -23.74 -13.28
N SER A 171 5.82 -24.70 -12.45
CA SER A 171 6.40 -26.05 -12.38
C SER A 171 6.14 -26.88 -13.65
N ALA A 172 5.04 -26.61 -14.36
CA ALA A 172 4.71 -27.23 -15.63
C ALA A 172 5.46 -26.61 -16.84
N GLY A 173 6.38 -25.65 -16.61
CA GLY A 173 7.20 -25.05 -17.66
C GLY A 173 6.48 -24.01 -18.53
N MET A 174 5.26 -23.59 -18.15
CA MET A 174 4.43 -22.68 -18.96
C MET A 174 4.79 -21.19 -18.77
N ARG A 175 6.09 -20.87 -18.69
CA ARG A 175 6.56 -19.50 -18.41
C ARG A 175 6.38 -18.60 -19.66
N GLY A 176 5.70 -17.46 -19.50
CA GLY A 176 5.66 -16.40 -20.52
C GLY A 176 4.50 -16.45 -21.53
N SER A 177 3.53 -17.36 -21.38
CA SER A 177 2.33 -17.35 -22.22
C SER A 177 1.40 -16.20 -21.85
N VAL A 178 1.18 -15.28 -22.79
CA VAL A 178 0.29 -14.11 -22.67
C VAL A 178 -1.16 -14.55 -22.40
N ASP A 179 -1.55 -15.72 -22.91
CA ASP A 179 -2.88 -16.28 -22.70
C ASP A 179 -3.11 -16.66 -21.23
N LEU A 180 -2.08 -17.15 -20.55
CA LEU A 180 -2.16 -17.55 -19.15
C LEU A 180 -2.26 -16.35 -18.20
N SER A 181 -1.56 -15.24 -18.51
CA SER A 181 -1.72 -13.98 -17.78
C SER A 181 -3.09 -13.35 -18.02
N ALA A 182 -3.63 -13.43 -19.25
CA ALA A 182 -4.99 -12.98 -19.55
C ALA A 182 -6.05 -13.81 -18.80
N VAL A 183 -5.90 -15.14 -18.74
CA VAL A 183 -6.78 -16.02 -17.96
C VAL A 183 -6.69 -15.72 -16.47
N GLY A 184 -5.49 -15.49 -15.92
CA GLY A 184 -5.31 -15.07 -14.53
C GLY A 184 -5.99 -13.73 -14.22
N LEU A 185 -5.84 -12.75 -15.10
CA LEU A 185 -6.52 -11.45 -15.00
C LEU A 185 -8.04 -11.57 -15.08
N LEU A 186 -8.57 -12.41 -15.99
CA LEU A 186 -10.00 -12.69 -16.10
C LEU A 186 -10.55 -13.40 -14.88
N LEU A 187 -9.80 -14.35 -14.30
CA LEU A 187 -10.14 -15.02 -13.05
C LEU A 187 -10.24 -14.01 -11.90
N VAL A 188 -9.22 -13.15 -11.74
CA VAL A 188 -9.23 -12.10 -10.71
C VAL A 188 -10.40 -11.13 -10.91
N ALA A 189 -10.64 -10.70 -12.15
CA ALA A 189 -11.75 -9.80 -12.48
C ALA A 189 -13.12 -10.44 -12.19
N GLY A 190 -13.34 -11.69 -12.63
CA GLY A 190 -14.56 -12.43 -12.37
C GLY A 190 -14.80 -12.64 -10.88
N LEU A 191 -13.73 -12.91 -10.12
CA LEU A 191 -13.84 -13.10 -8.68
C LEU A 191 -14.17 -11.81 -7.93
N VAL A 192 -13.61 -10.67 -8.35
CA VAL A 192 -13.98 -9.35 -7.82
C VAL A 192 -15.47 -9.09 -8.04
N VAL A 193 -16.00 -9.42 -9.23
CA VAL A 193 -17.44 -9.28 -9.52
C VAL A 193 -18.29 -10.16 -8.60
N VAL A 194 -17.90 -11.41 -8.37
CA VAL A 194 -18.62 -12.32 -7.44
C VAL A 194 -18.62 -11.77 -6.02
N ILE A 195 -17.49 -11.25 -5.53
CA ILE A 195 -17.39 -10.66 -4.19
C ILE A 195 -18.29 -9.43 -4.06
N VAL A 196 -18.27 -8.54 -5.05
CA VAL A 196 -19.16 -7.36 -5.08
C VAL A 196 -20.61 -7.80 -5.01
N ARG A 197 -21.00 -8.84 -5.78
CA ARG A 197 -22.37 -9.40 -5.76
C ARG A 197 -22.76 -10.01 -4.43
N ILE A 198 -21.87 -10.77 -3.78
CA ILE A 198 -22.14 -11.36 -2.45
C ILE A 198 -22.30 -10.25 -1.40
N ILE A 199 -21.46 -9.21 -1.46
CA ILE A 199 -21.52 -8.09 -0.52
C ILE A 199 -22.81 -7.28 -0.71
N THR A 200 -23.21 -7.00 -1.96
CA THR A 200 -24.44 -6.25 -2.23
C THR A 200 -25.69 -7.06 -1.88
N ALA A 201 -25.71 -8.36 -2.15
CA ALA A 201 -26.81 -9.25 -1.76
C ALA A 201 -27.00 -9.30 -0.23
N ALA A 202 -25.91 -9.29 0.54
CA ALA A 202 -25.95 -9.30 2.00
C ALA A 202 -26.37 -7.96 2.64
N HIS A 203 -26.49 -6.86 1.87
CA HIS A 203 -26.95 -5.55 2.35
C HIS A 203 -28.34 -5.17 1.84
N GLY A 204 -28.95 -5.97 0.95
CA GLY A 204 -30.28 -5.72 0.39
C GLY A 204 -31.41 -6.50 1.08
N SER A 205 -31.12 -7.14 2.22
CA SER A 205 -32.08 -7.96 2.98
C SER A 205 -32.57 -7.30 4.29
N ASP A 206 -32.25 -6.02 4.49
CA ASP A 206 -32.76 -5.17 5.57
C ASP A 206 -33.77 -4.16 4.99
#